data_AF-W2TL66-F1
#
_entry.id   AF-W2TL66-F1
#
_cell.length_a   1.000
_cell.length_b   1.000
_cell.length_c   1.000
_cell.angle_alpha   90.00
_cell.angle_beta   90.00
_cell.angle_gamma   90.00
#
_symmetry.space_group_name_H-M   'P 1'
#
loop_
_entity.id
_entity.type
_entity.pdbx_description
1 polymer ?
#
loop_
_entity_poly.entity_id
_entity_poly.type
_entity_poly.pdbx_seq_one_letter_code
_entity_poly.pdbx_strand_id
1 'polypeptide(L)'
;MIDDLQEAFHEMVTTSDWMDNQTKAIALNKAKQMLRKVAYPDFVLDDAKLDDYYSGISVKESDSYSEMVQKLLRWLIESEFKRLIKPADRTEFSFNSADVNAYYQAMTNSINFPAAILQAPFFHHTLPRALNYGGIGAIIGHEITHGFDDNGRQFDADGNLKEWWDAEVKKKFEERIKCIINQYGKLEVPGTGLKVNGKLTQGENIADNGGVKQAFRAYKNYLRKHGEEKRIKGLEEYNNEQIFFLGYALIWCGHATHDAMINLLLTDSHSPENFRVNQVLANQPEFATAFQCAVGTPMNPVERCAVW
;
A
#
# COMPACT_ATOMS: atom_id res chain seq x y z
N MET A 1 -4.51 8.61 12.27
CA MET A 1 -4.11 8.38 10.86
C MET A 1 -4.72 7.10 10.32
N ILE A 2 -4.36 5.89 10.78
CA ILE A 2 -5.01 4.65 10.26
C ILE A 2 -6.54 4.73 10.38
N ASP A 3 -7.07 5.21 11.51
CA ASP A 3 -8.52 5.43 11.65
C ASP A 3 -9.08 6.46 10.66
N ASP A 4 -8.35 7.54 10.39
CA ASP A 4 -8.76 8.57 9.41
C ASP A 4 -8.82 7.99 7.99
N LEU A 5 -7.86 7.12 7.65
CA LEU A 5 -7.82 6.41 6.37
C LEU A 5 -8.96 5.39 6.28
N GLN A 6 -9.23 4.61 7.33
CA GLN A 6 -10.35 3.66 7.33
C GLN A 6 -11.70 4.37 7.20
N GLU A 7 -11.88 5.52 7.84
CA GLU A 7 -13.07 6.36 7.65
C GLU A 7 -13.17 6.86 6.21
N ALA A 8 -12.07 7.34 5.63
CA ALA A 8 -12.06 7.77 4.23
C ALA A 8 -12.41 6.62 3.25
N PHE A 9 -11.93 5.40 3.52
CA PHE A 9 -12.31 4.22 2.74
C PHE A 9 -13.80 3.89 2.91
N HIS A 10 -14.33 3.99 4.13
CA HIS A 10 -15.76 3.80 4.39
C HIS A 10 -16.60 4.78 3.57
N GLU A 11 -16.22 6.07 3.53
CA GLU A 11 -16.86 7.09 2.70
C GLU A 11 -16.75 6.76 1.20
N MET A 12 -15.59 6.29 0.72
CA MET A 12 -15.37 5.92 -0.68
C MET A 12 -16.29 4.75 -1.10
N VAL A 13 -16.35 3.68 -0.31
CA VAL A 13 -17.21 2.52 -0.58
C VAL A 13 -18.69 2.90 -0.55
N THR A 14 -19.10 3.70 0.45
CA THR A 14 -20.49 4.14 0.58
C THR A 14 -20.95 4.95 -0.63
N THR A 15 -20.08 5.86 -1.11
CA THR A 15 -20.37 6.77 -2.24
C THR A 15 -20.09 6.16 -3.63
N SER A 16 -19.53 4.94 -3.69
CA SER A 16 -19.31 4.23 -4.96
C SER A 16 -20.63 3.95 -5.69
N ASP A 17 -20.62 4.11 -7.02
CA ASP A 17 -21.79 3.95 -7.89
C ASP A 17 -21.90 2.56 -8.54
N TRP A 18 -20.87 1.73 -8.43
CA TRP A 18 -20.74 0.49 -9.19
C TRP A 18 -21.00 -0.78 -8.39
N MET A 19 -21.13 -0.67 -7.06
CA MET A 19 -21.49 -1.77 -6.16
C MET A 19 -22.91 -1.61 -5.61
N ASP A 20 -23.62 -2.72 -5.45
CA ASP A 20 -24.88 -2.75 -4.71
C ASP A 20 -24.67 -2.59 -3.19
N ASN A 21 -25.76 -2.36 -2.44
CA ASN A 21 -25.70 -2.13 -0.99
C ASN A 21 -25.24 -3.34 -0.17
N GLN A 22 -25.55 -4.56 -0.62
CA GLN A 22 -25.12 -5.79 0.05
C GLN A 22 -23.61 -5.97 -0.08
N THR A 23 -23.07 -5.81 -1.30
CA THR A 23 -21.63 -5.90 -1.55
C THR A 23 -20.86 -4.80 -0.82
N LYS A 24 -21.39 -3.57 -0.78
CA LYS A 24 -20.83 -2.48 0.05
C LYS A 24 -20.78 -2.88 1.53
N ALA A 25 -21.85 -3.42 2.10
CA ALA A 25 -21.88 -3.83 3.49
C ALA A 25 -20.83 -4.90 3.82
N ILE A 26 -20.63 -5.87 2.92
CA ILE A 26 -19.59 -6.90 3.07
C ILE A 26 -18.18 -6.29 2.99
N ALA A 27 -17.94 -5.40 2.01
CA ALA A 27 -16.65 -4.72 1.86
C ALA A 27 -16.30 -3.88 3.09
N LEU A 28 -17.27 -3.13 3.63
CA LEU A 28 -17.11 -2.35 4.85
C LEU A 28 -16.84 -3.22 6.08
N ASN A 29 -17.53 -4.36 6.20
CA ASN A 29 -17.26 -5.32 7.28
C ASN A 29 -15.84 -5.90 7.17
N LYS A 30 -15.38 -6.25 5.96
CA LYS A 30 -14.01 -6.70 5.73
C LYS A 30 -12.97 -5.65 6.13
N ALA A 31 -13.16 -4.40 5.71
CA ALA A 31 -12.26 -3.30 6.07
C ALA A 31 -12.22 -3.06 7.59
N LYS A 32 -13.38 -3.15 8.25
CA LYS A 32 -13.49 -3.00 9.70
C LYS A 32 -12.75 -4.10 10.47
N GLN A 33 -12.76 -5.33 9.96
CA GLN A 33 -12.09 -6.48 10.58
C GLN A 33 -10.60 -6.59 10.21
N MET A 34 -10.09 -5.66 9.40
CA MET A 34 -8.68 -5.65 9.00
C MET A 34 -7.78 -5.39 10.20
N LEU A 35 -6.91 -6.35 10.50
CA LEU A 35 -5.94 -6.27 11.59
C LEU A 35 -4.85 -5.26 11.25
N ARG A 36 -4.31 -4.61 12.29
CA ARG A 36 -3.27 -3.59 12.16
C ARG A 36 -2.04 -4.05 12.93
N LYS A 37 -0.92 -4.23 12.24
CA LYS A 37 0.36 -4.60 12.84
C LYS A 37 1.35 -3.49 12.59
N VAL A 38 1.77 -2.81 13.65
CA VAL A 38 2.55 -1.56 13.56
C VAL A 38 3.84 -1.72 14.34
N ALA A 39 4.94 -1.31 13.74
CA ALA A 39 6.30 -1.32 14.24
C ALA A 39 6.89 -2.71 14.50
N TYR A 40 6.52 -3.36 15.60
CA TYR A 40 7.11 -4.61 16.07
C TYR A 40 6.12 -5.35 16.99
N PRO A 41 6.23 -6.68 17.12
CA PRO A 41 5.40 -7.43 18.06
C PRO A 41 5.89 -7.22 19.50
N ASP A 42 4.98 -7.09 20.47
CA ASP A 42 5.30 -6.71 21.86
C ASP A 42 6.33 -7.63 22.54
N PHE A 43 6.40 -8.92 22.16
CA PHE A 43 7.28 -9.88 22.81
C PHE A 43 8.78 -9.55 22.64
N VAL A 44 9.16 -8.75 21.64
CA VAL A 44 10.57 -8.38 21.42
C VAL A 44 11.08 -7.36 22.45
N LEU A 45 10.18 -6.75 23.23
CA LEU A 45 10.52 -5.86 24.33
C LEU A 45 10.70 -6.59 25.67
N ASP A 46 10.52 -7.90 25.69
CA ASP A 46 10.56 -8.75 26.89
C ASP A 46 11.67 -9.80 26.70
N ASP A 47 12.82 -9.57 27.35
CA ASP A 47 14.02 -10.39 27.21
C ASP A 47 13.73 -11.89 27.39
N ALA A 48 12.89 -12.25 28.36
CA ALA A 48 12.56 -13.65 28.63
C ALA A 48 11.75 -14.29 27.50
N LYS A 49 10.82 -13.54 26.88
CA LYS A 49 10.05 -14.04 25.74
C LYS A 49 10.88 -14.09 24.46
N LEU A 50 11.78 -13.12 24.29
CA LEU A 50 12.69 -13.10 23.15
C LEU A 50 13.67 -14.29 23.21
N ASP A 51 14.25 -14.55 24.38
CA ASP A 51 15.12 -15.70 24.62
C ASP A 51 14.36 -17.03 24.43
N ASP A 52 13.12 -17.14 24.91
CA ASP A 52 12.28 -18.34 24.71
C ASP A 52 12.00 -18.57 23.22
N TYR A 53 11.66 -17.52 22.47
CA TYR A 53 11.43 -17.58 21.02
C TYR A 53 12.64 -18.16 20.27
N TYR A 54 13.86 -17.78 20.67
CA TYR A 54 15.11 -18.25 20.05
C TYR A 54 15.78 -19.44 20.77
N SER A 55 15.14 -20.04 21.78
CA SER A 55 15.71 -21.13 22.59
C SER A 55 16.09 -22.40 21.79
N GLY A 56 15.49 -22.58 20.61
CA GLY A 56 15.75 -23.70 19.71
C GLY A 56 17.00 -23.59 18.84
N ILE A 57 17.74 -22.49 18.89
CA ILE A 57 18.97 -22.27 18.11
C ILE A 57 20.14 -21.89 19.01
N SER A 58 21.32 -22.45 18.73
CA SER A 58 22.56 -22.12 19.42
C SER A 58 23.69 -21.89 18.43
N VAL A 59 24.19 -20.66 18.38
CA VAL A 59 25.36 -20.25 17.61
C VAL A 59 26.51 -19.99 18.58
N LYS A 60 27.71 -20.48 18.25
CA LYS A 60 28.93 -20.35 19.05
C LYS A 60 29.94 -19.49 18.30
N GLU A 61 30.77 -18.76 19.05
CA GLU A 61 31.86 -17.97 18.46
C GLU A 61 32.85 -18.80 17.62
N SER A 62 32.98 -20.10 17.92
CA SER A 62 33.81 -21.04 17.17
C SER A 62 33.19 -21.54 15.86
N ASP A 63 31.91 -21.27 15.62
CA ASP A 63 31.24 -21.71 14.40
C ASP A 63 31.77 -20.93 13.19
N SER A 64 32.08 -21.66 12.12
CA SER A 64 32.30 -21.05 10.81
C SER A 64 30.99 -20.44 10.28
N TYR A 65 31.10 -19.51 9.32
CA TYR A 65 29.94 -18.92 8.66
C TYR A 65 28.97 -19.96 8.07
N SER A 66 29.51 -21.01 7.43
CA SER A 66 28.69 -22.09 6.89
C SER A 66 27.93 -22.87 7.96
N GLU A 67 28.55 -23.10 9.12
CA GLU A 67 27.90 -23.79 10.24
C GLU A 67 26.80 -22.93 10.84
N MET A 68 27.04 -21.62 11.01
CA MET A 68 26.03 -20.68 11.47
C MET A 68 24.80 -20.68 10.55
N VAL A 69 25.01 -20.57 9.23
CA VAL A 69 23.93 -20.60 8.23
C VAL A 69 23.17 -21.92 8.26
N GLN A 70 23.88 -23.07 8.33
CA GLN A 70 23.22 -24.38 8.39
C GLN A 70 22.37 -24.55 9.65
N LYS A 71 22.85 -24.09 10.81
CA LYS A 71 22.09 -24.13 12.07
C LYS A 71 20.84 -23.26 11.98
N LEU A 72 20.97 -22.05 11.44
CA LEU A 72 19.84 -21.14 11.25
C LEU A 72 18.78 -21.72 10.32
N LEU A 73 19.19 -22.23 9.14
CA LEU A 73 18.26 -22.82 8.18
C LEU A 73 17.54 -24.04 8.75
N ARG A 74 18.26 -24.90 9.47
CA ARG A 74 17.65 -26.06 10.16
C ARG A 74 16.58 -25.60 11.15
N TRP A 75 16.92 -24.64 12.02
CA TRP A 75 15.99 -24.12 13.02
C TRP A 75 14.75 -23.47 12.38
N LEU A 76 14.92 -22.69 11.31
CA LEU A 76 13.81 -22.09 10.56
C LEU A 76 12.87 -23.17 10.00
N ILE A 77 13.41 -24.18 9.32
CA ILE A 77 12.63 -25.28 8.74
C ILE A 77 11.89 -26.04 9.84
N GLU A 78 12.57 -26.42 10.93
CA GLU A 78 11.94 -27.13 12.05
C GLU A 78 10.83 -26.30 12.72
N SER A 79 11.02 -24.99 12.83
CA SER A 79 10.01 -24.07 13.38
C SER A 79 8.76 -24.03 12.49
N GLU A 80 8.92 -23.96 11.17
CA GLU A 80 7.81 -24.02 10.22
C GLU A 80 7.07 -25.36 10.28
N PHE A 81 7.78 -26.50 10.36
CA PHE A 81 7.13 -27.80 10.52
C PHE A 81 6.33 -27.91 11.83
N LYS A 82 6.81 -27.31 12.92
CA LYS A 82 6.07 -27.26 14.21
C LYS A 82 4.80 -26.41 14.12
N ARG A 83 4.70 -25.47 13.18
CA ARG A 83 3.47 -24.68 12.95
C ARG A 83 2.34 -25.52 12.35
N LEU A 84 2.64 -26.59 11.62
CA LEU A 84 1.63 -27.45 10.97
C LEU A 84 0.65 -28.11 11.94
N ILE A 85 1.06 -28.31 13.20
CA ILE A 85 0.25 -28.93 14.25
C ILE A 85 -0.43 -27.91 15.17
N LYS A 86 -0.31 -26.61 14.88
CA LYS A 86 -0.90 -25.50 15.63
C LYS A 86 -1.98 -24.82 14.80
N PRO A 87 -3.00 -24.21 15.43
CA PRO A 87 -3.92 -23.34 14.72
C PRO A 87 -3.19 -22.14 14.13
N ALA A 88 -3.69 -21.59 13.02
CA ALA A 88 -3.17 -20.37 12.44
C ALA A 88 -3.44 -19.18 13.38
N ASP A 89 -2.40 -18.41 13.68
CA ASP A 89 -2.51 -17.17 14.45
C ASP A 89 -2.51 -15.97 13.50
N ARG A 90 -3.66 -15.30 13.37
CA ARG A 90 -3.79 -14.10 12.52
C ARG A 90 -3.09 -12.88 13.10
N THR A 91 -2.76 -12.88 14.40
CA THR A 91 -2.17 -11.75 15.12
C THR A 91 -0.65 -11.71 15.03
N GLU A 92 -0.02 -12.81 14.61
CA GLU A 92 1.44 -12.92 14.47
C GLU A 92 2.01 -11.94 13.44
N PHE A 93 3.13 -11.29 13.76
CA PHE A 93 3.86 -10.43 12.84
C PHE A 93 4.74 -11.31 11.95
N SER A 94 4.53 -11.24 10.62
CA SER A 94 5.33 -12.01 9.66
C SER A 94 6.22 -11.12 8.79
N PHE A 95 6.74 -10.04 9.38
CA PHE A 95 7.67 -9.11 8.75
C PHE A 95 8.79 -8.77 9.72
N ASN A 96 9.94 -8.34 9.21
CA ASN A 96 11.01 -7.82 10.05
C ASN A 96 10.77 -6.33 10.31
N SER A 97 10.79 -5.92 11.58
CA SER A 97 10.58 -4.52 11.97
C SER A 97 11.63 -3.56 11.41
N ALA A 98 12.78 -4.06 10.98
CA ALA A 98 13.83 -3.30 10.33
C ALA A 98 13.62 -3.11 8.81
N ASP A 99 12.57 -3.69 8.22
CA ASP A 99 12.28 -3.55 6.79
C ASP A 99 11.69 -2.15 6.50
N VAL A 100 12.23 -1.44 5.51
CA VAL A 100 11.64 -0.19 5.01
C VAL A 100 10.60 -0.54 3.94
N ASN A 101 9.45 -1.05 4.37
CA ASN A 101 8.37 -1.47 3.49
C ASN A 101 7.01 -1.47 4.23
N ALA A 102 5.92 -1.78 3.54
CA ALA A 102 4.60 -2.07 4.09
C ALA A 102 3.95 -3.23 3.33
N TYR A 103 2.97 -3.91 3.96
CA TYR A 103 2.35 -5.09 3.36
C TYR A 103 0.90 -5.28 3.78
N TYR A 104 0.07 -5.71 2.83
CA TYR A 104 -1.20 -6.35 3.08
C TYR A 104 -1.06 -7.87 3.00
N GLN A 105 -1.70 -8.58 3.91
CA GLN A 105 -1.76 -10.04 3.90
C GLN A 105 -3.19 -10.52 3.83
N ALA A 106 -3.55 -11.14 2.70
CA ALA A 106 -4.89 -11.62 2.44
C ALA A 106 -5.37 -12.69 3.43
N MET A 107 -4.50 -13.67 3.77
CA MET A 107 -4.85 -14.79 4.66
C MET A 107 -5.11 -14.38 6.11
N THR A 108 -4.57 -13.25 6.55
CA THR A 108 -4.82 -12.72 7.90
C THR A 108 -5.74 -11.52 7.90
N ASN A 109 -6.10 -11.00 6.71
CA ASN A 109 -6.72 -9.70 6.50
C ASN A 109 -6.03 -8.63 7.35
N SER A 110 -4.72 -8.44 7.14
CA SER A 110 -3.91 -7.53 7.97
C SER A 110 -3.09 -6.55 7.12
N ILE A 111 -2.96 -5.32 7.63
CA ILE A 111 -2.03 -4.31 7.14
C ILE A 111 -0.86 -4.18 8.10
N ASN A 112 0.35 -4.13 7.54
CA ASN A 112 1.60 -4.35 8.24
C ASN A 112 2.56 -3.20 7.95
N PHE A 113 2.99 -2.50 8.99
CA PHE A 113 3.90 -1.36 8.89
C PHE A 113 5.09 -1.56 9.83
N PRO A 114 6.18 -2.20 9.37
CA PRO A 114 7.47 -2.24 10.06
C PRO A 114 7.90 -0.91 10.69
N ALA A 115 8.68 -0.95 11.76
CA ALA A 115 9.13 0.27 12.42
C ALA A 115 9.97 1.15 11.49
N ALA A 116 10.77 0.54 10.61
CA ALA A 116 11.69 1.25 9.73
C ALA A 116 11.02 1.99 8.56
N ILE A 117 9.74 1.77 8.21
CA ILE A 117 9.03 2.67 7.27
C ILE A 117 8.46 3.91 7.98
N LEU A 118 8.30 3.88 9.31
CA LEU A 118 7.67 4.95 10.10
C LEU A 118 8.66 6.09 10.43
N GLN A 119 9.38 6.55 9.41
CA GLN A 119 10.36 7.62 9.48
C GLN A 119 10.26 8.56 8.27
N ALA A 120 10.97 9.68 8.30
CA ALA A 120 11.00 10.60 7.16
C ALA A 120 11.64 9.92 5.93
N PRO A 121 11.16 10.20 4.71
CA PRO A 121 10.13 11.19 4.36
C PRO A 121 8.68 10.71 4.51
N PHE A 122 8.42 9.43 4.80
CA PHE A 122 7.06 8.88 4.90
C PHE A 122 6.28 9.46 6.08
N PHE A 123 6.89 9.45 7.27
CA PHE A 123 6.27 9.90 8.50
C PHE A 123 7.25 10.60 9.42
N HIS A 124 6.85 11.74 9.97
CA HIS A 124 7.46 12.27 11.17
C HIS A 124 6.46 13.14 11.92
N HIS A 125 6.43 13.02 13.25
CA HIS A 125 5.44 13.70 14.09
C HIS A 125 5.52 15.24 14.01
N THR A 126 6.66 15.81 13.62
CA THR A 126 6.85 17.25 13.42
C THR A 126 6.59 17.74 11.98
N LEU A 127 6.43 16.85 11.01
CA LEU A 127 6.12 17.26 9.64
C LEU A 127 4.66 17.76 9.55
N PRO A 128 4.38 18.73 8.65
CA PRO A 128 3.01 19.07 8.27
C PRO A 128 2.18 17.82 7.97
N ARG A 129 0.91 17.84 8.35
CA ARG A 129 0.00 16.72 8.08
C ARG A 129 -0.18 16.50 6.59
N ALA A 130 -0.18 17.54 5.78
CA ALA A 130 -0.12 17.41 4.32
C ALA A 130 0.96 16.39 3.86
N LEU A 131 2.20 16.50 4.38
CA LEU A 131 3.29 15.58 4.04
C LEU A 131 3.07 14.19 4.64
N ASN A 132 2.65 14.09 5.91
CA ASN A 132 2.38 12.79 6.53
C ASN A 132 1.25 12.02 5.82
N TYR A 133 0.17 12.70 5.40
CA TYR A 133 -0.92 12.09 4.64
C TYR A 133 -0.50 11.76 3.20
N GLY A 134 0.31 12.61 2.54
CA GLY A 134 0.85 12.33 1.21
C GLY A 134 1.88 11.21 1.18
N GLY A 135 2.68 11.07 2.25
CA GLY A 135 3.67 10.01 2.45
C GLY A 135 3.04 8.74 3.03
N ILE A 136 3.20 8.52 4.34
CA ILE A 136 2.71 7.30 4.99
C ILE A 136 1.19 7.12 4.88
N GLY A 137 0.42 8.20 4.80
CA GLY A 137 -1.03 8.11 4.60
C GLY A 137 -1.42 7.45 3.27
N ALA A 138 -0.72 7.79 2.18
CA ALA A 138 -0.91 7.15 0.88
C ALA A 138 -0.51 5.67 0.92
N ILE A 139 0.58 5.32 1.62
CA ILE A 139 1.00 3.92 1.84
C ILE A 139 -0.03 3.15 2.68
N ILE A 140 -0.57 3.75 3.75
CA ILE A 140 -1.65 3.11 4.54
C ILE A 140 -2.89 2.86 3.66
N GLY A 141 -3.27 3.84 2.84
CA GLY A 141 -4.38 3.67 1.90
C GLY A 141 -4.12 2.60 0.85
N HIS A 142 -2.87 2.50 0.38
CA HIS A 142 -2.42 1.47 -0.55
C HIS A 142 -2.61 0.07 0.06
N GLU A 143 -2.12 -0.16 1.28
CA GLU A 143 -2.30 -1.46 1.96
C GLU A 143 -3.76 -1.78 2.29
N ILE A 144 -4.58 -0.78 2.63
CA ILE A 144 -6.03 -1.00 2.80
C ILE A 144 -6.66 -1.43 1.47
N THR A 145 -6.26 -0.77 0.38
CA THR A 145 -6.81 -1.03 -0.96
C THR A 145 -6.42 -2.42 -1.49
N HIS A 146 -5.25 -2.95 -1.14
CA HIS A 146 -4.87 -4.34 -1.43
C HIS A 146 -5.86 -5.36 -0.89
N GLY A 147 -6.59 -5.05 0.19
CA GLY A 147 -7.72 -5.87 0.65
C GLY A 147 -8.84 -6.04 -0.38
N PHE A 148 -8.85 -5.24 -1.44
CA PHE A 148 -9.91 -5.12 -2.41
C PHE A 148 -9.41 -5.00 -3.87
N ASP A 149 -8.12 -5.24 -4.12
CA ASP A 149 -7.57 -5.33 -5.48
C ASP A 149 -8.01 -6.63 -6.18
N ASP A 150 -7.43 -6.95 -7.35
CA ASP A 150 -7.78 -8.16 -8.11
C ASP A 150 -7.53 -9.48 -7.37
N ASN A 151 -6.58 -9.51 -6.44
CA ASN A 151 -6.26 -10.66 -5.61
C ASN A 151 -7.01 -10.62 -4.26
N GLY A 152 -6.82 -9.57 -3.48
CA GLY A 152 -7.33 -9.46 -2.12
C GLY A 152 -8.85 -9.50 -2.05
N ARG A 153 -9.58 -9.01 -3.07
CA ARG A 153 -11.05 -9.14 -3.14
C ARG A 153 -11.55 -10.58 -3.16
N GLN A 154 -10.69 -11.57 -3.46
CA GLN A 154 -11.07 -12.98 -3.45
C GLN A 154 -11.13 -13.58 -2.03
N PHE A 155 -10.64 -12.84 -1.03
CA PHE A 155 -10.62 -13.26 0.36
C PHE A 155 -11.72 -12.55 1.17
N ASP A 156 -12.35 -13.25 2.11
CA ASP A 156 -13.34 -12.66 3.01
C ASP A 156 -12.67 -11.93 4.21
N ALA A 157 -13.49 -11.46 5.17
CA ALA A 157 -13.02 -10.73 6.35
C ALA A 157 -12.12 -11.57 7.29
N ASP A 158 -12.25 -12.88 7.21
CA ASP A 158 -11.48 -13.84 8.00
C ASP A 158 -10.20 -14.32 7.31
N GLY A 159 -10.01 -13.92 6.05
CA GLY A 159 -8.86 -14.31 5.24
C GLY A 159 -9.06 -15.65 4.51
N ASN A 160 -10.30 -16.12 4.36
CA ASN A 160 -10.60 -17.32 3.59
C ASN A 160 -10.80 -16.97 2.11
N LEU A 161 -10.25 -17.77 1.21
CA LEU A 161 -10.52 -17.68 -0.22
C LEU A 161 -12.00 -18.05 -0.49
N LYS A 162 -12.83 -17.05 -0.76
CA LYS A 162 -14.28 -17.19 -0.91
C LYS A 162 -14.82 -16.07 -1.80
N GLU A 163 -15.57 -16.43 -2.84
CA GLU A 163 -16.28 -15.43 -3.66
C GLU A 163 -17.44 -14.85 -2.85
N TRP A 164 -17.42 -13.54 -2.63
CA TRP A 164 -18.45 -12.79 -1.89
C TRP A 164 -19.08 -11.67 -2.73
N TRP A 165 -18.71 -11.57 -4.01
CA TRP A 165 -19.40 -10.73 -5.00
C TRP A 165 -20.35 -11.57 -5.85
N ASP A 166 -21.46 -10.95 -6.26
CA ASP A 166 -22.27 -11.50 -7.33
C ASP A 166 -21.60 -11.28 -8.71
N ALA A 167 -22.19 -11.90 -9.73
CA ALA A 167 -21.67 -11.84 -11.09
C ALA A 167 -21.72 -10.43 -11.70
N GLU A 168 -22.68 -9.58 -11.30
CA GLU A 168 -22.83 -8.24 -11.84
C GLU A 168 -21.74 -7.31 -11.30
N VAL A 169 -21.52 -7.32 -9.99
CA VAL A 169 -20.46 -6.53 -9.35
C VAL A 169 -19.09 -6.96 -9.84
N LYS A 170 -18.86 -8.28 -9.97
CA LYS A 170 -17.63 -8.81 -10.53
C LYS A 170 -17.36 -8.30 -11.95
N LYS A 171 -18.39 -8.31 -12.81
CA LYS A 171 -18.28 -7.77 -14.17
C LYS A 171 -17.94 -6.27 -14.17
N LYS A 172 -18.60 -5.47 -13.34
CA LYS A 172 -18.32 -4.02 -13.22
C LYS A 172 -16.90 -3.76 -12.72
N PHE A 173 -16.42 -4.55 -11.77
CA PHE A 173 -15.04 -4.46 -11.29
C PHE A 173 -14.04 -4.81 -12.41
N GLU A 174 -14.27 -5.89 -13.15
CA GLU A 174 -13.44 -6.27 -14.31
C GLU A 174 -13.41 -5.19 -15.40
N GLU A 175 -14.53 -4.51 -15.66
CA GLU A 175 -14.60 -3.37 -16.58
C GLU A 175 -13.73 -2.20 -16.11
N ARG A 176 -13.75 -1.89 -14.81
CA ARG A 176 -12.93 -0.83 -14.22
C ARG A 176 -11.44 -1.18 -14.22
N ILE A 177 -11.07 -2.43 -13.88
CA ILE A 177 -9.67 -2.87 -13.95
C ILE A 177 -9.14 -2.81 -15.38
N LYS A 178 -9.95 -3.16 -16.38
CA LYS A 178 -9.54 -3.05 -17.79
C LYS A 178 -9.11 -1.63 -18.16
N CYS A 179 -9.69 -0.59 -17.55
CA CYS A 179 -9.21 0.78 -17.72
C CYS A 179 -7.75 0.91 -17.24
N ILE A 180 -7.46 0.47 -16.01
CA ILE A 180 -6.10 0.50 -15.42
C ILE A 180 -5.11 -0.31 -16.26
N ILE A 181 -5.45 -1.56 -16.62
CA ILE A 181 -4.60 -2.41 -17.46
C ILE A 181 -4.24 -1.70 -18.76
N ASN A 182 -5.24 -1.13 -19.43
CA ASN A 182 -5.04 -0.47 -20.72
C ASN A 182 -4.28 0.85 -20.59
N GLN A 183 -4.49 1.61 -19.51
CA GLN A 183 -3.79 2.86 -19.25
C GLN A 183 -2.30 2.61 -19.04
N TYR A 184 -1.94 1.69 -18.15
CA TYR A 184 -0.55 1.37 -17.85
C TYR A 184 0.11 0.58 -19.00
N GLY A 185 -0.63 -0.31 -19.67
CA GLY A 185 -0.12 -1.08 -20.81
C GLY A 185 0.31 -0.26 -22.02
N LYS A 186 -0.08 1.01 -22.10
CA LYS A 186 0.32 1.95 -23.17
C LYS A 186 1.67 2.63 -22.90
N LEU A 187 2.20 2.54 -21.69
CA LEU A 187 3.36 3.31 -21.25
C LEU A 187 4.65 2.66 -21.71
N GLU A 188 5.36 3.34 -22.60
CA GLU A 188 6.70 2.97 -23.03
C GLU A 188 7.74 3.48 -22.02
N VAL A 189 8.68 2.63 -21.66
CA VAL A 189 9.76 2.99 -20.73
C VAL A 189 10.98 3.42 -21.55
N PRO A 190 11.36 4.71 -21.50
CA PRO A 190 12.40 5.25 -22.37
C PRO A 190 13.71 4.45 -22.30
N GLY A 191 14.32 4.23 -23.47
CA GLY A 191 15.60 3.53 -23.59
C GLY A 191 15.52 2.01 -23.49
N THR A 192 14.39 1.41 -23.07
CA THR A 192 14.26 -0.05 -22.95
C THR A 192 13.62 -0.71 -24.18
N GLY A 193 12.83 0.03 -24.95
CA GLY A 193 11.98 -0.53 -26.02
C GLY A 193 10.81 -1.36 -25.50
N LEU A 194 10.58 -1.40 -24.18
CA LEU A 194 9.53 -2.16 -23.51
C LEU A 194 8.40 -1.26 -23.04
N LYS A 195 7.23 -1.87 -22.85
CA LYS A 195 6.07 -1.25 -22.21
C LYS A 195 5.84 -1.83 -20.83
N VAL A 196 5.25 -1.04 -19.93
CA VAL A 196 4.75 -1.56 -18.66
C VAL A 196 3.71 -2.65 -18.94
N ASN A 197 3.82 -3.79 -18.26
CA ASN A 197 2.81 -4.83 -18.34
C ASN A 197 1.62 -4.47 -17.43
N GLY A 198 0.62 -3.81 -18.00
CA GLY A 198 -0.55 -3.34 -17.24
C GLY A 198 -1.36 -4.45 -16.57
N LYS A 199 -1.26 -5.70 -17.03
CA LYS A 199 -1.92 -6.86 -16.38
C LYS A 199 -1.10 -7.37 -15.20
N LEU A 200 0.23 -7.45 -15.34
CA LEU A 200 1.13 -7.82 -14.24
C LEU A 200 1.03 -6.81 -13.10
N THR A 201 0.94 -5.52 -13.43
CA THR A 201 0.99 -4.42 -12.45
C THR A 201 -0.36 -3.97 -11.90
N GLN A 202 -1.45 -4.63 -12.30
CA GLN A 202 -2.81 -4.14 -12.03
C GLN A 202 -3.12 -3.99 -10.53
N GLY A 203 -2.71 -4.93 -9.68
CA GLY A 203 -3.00 -4.91 -8.24
C GLY A 203 -2.37 -3.69 -7.58
N GLU A 204 -1.07 -3.49 -7.81
CA GLU A 204 -0.30 -2.34 -7.33
C GLU A 204 -0.85 -1.01 -7.87
N ASN A 205 -1.20 -0.96 -9.16
CA ASN A 205 -1.75 0.24 -9.76
C ASN A 205 -3.13 0.60 -9.19
N ILE A 206 -3.96 -0.40 -8.86
CA ILE A 206 -5.25 -0.21 -8.17
C ILE A 206 -4.99 0.32 -6.76
N ALA A 207 -4.05 -0.29 -6.04
CA ALA A 207 -3.69 0.08 -4.68
C ALA A 207 -3.13 1.51 -4.60
N ASP A 208 -2.27 1.94 -5.54
CA ASP A 208 -1.78 3.32 -5.58
C ASP A 208 -2.89 4.34 -5.84
N ASN A 209 -3.75 4.08 -6.84
CA ASN A 209 -4.84 4.99 -7.19
C ASN A 209 -5.86 5.11 -6.05
N GLY A 210 -6.22 3.99 -5.42
CA GLY A 210 -7.10 3.97 -4.26
C GLY A 210 -6.45 4.63 -3.04
N GLY A 211 -5.18 4.33 -2.77
CA GLY A 211 -4.45 4.82 -1.62
C GLY A 211 -4.27 6.32 -1.60
N VAL A 212 -3.88 6.94 -2.73
CA VAL A 212 -3.76 8.40 -2.82
C VAL A 212 -5.11 9.09 -2.68
N LYS A 213 -6.16 8.56 -3.34
CA LYS A 213 -7.52 9.09 -3.24
C LYS A 213 -8.05 9.04 -1.80
N GLN A 214 -7.82 7.92 -1.13
CA GLN A 214 -8.19 7.71 0.28
C GLN A 214 -7.43 8.64 1.21
N ALA A 215 -6.12 8.78 1.02
CA ALA A 215 -5.27 9.65 1.82
C ALA A 215 -5.61 11.12 1.64
N PHE A 216 -5.91 11.57 0.42
CA PHE A 216 -6.33 12.95 0.17
C PHE A 216 -7.68 13.25 0.84
N ARG A 217 -8.64 12.32 0.74
CA ARG A 217 -9.93 12.43 1.44
C ARG A 217 -9.75 12.48 2.96
N ALA A 218 -8.92 11.60 3.54
CA ALA A 218 -8.60 11.62 4.96
C ALA A 218 -7.95 12.94 5.38
N TYR A 219 -7.06 13.49 4.56
CA TYR A 219 -6.45 14.79 4.81
C TYR A 219 -7.49 15.93 4.79
N LYS A 220 -8.39 15.96 3.81
CA LYS A 220 -9.49 16.95 3.77
C LYS A 220 -10.40 16.81 5.00
N ASN A 221 -10.69 15.60 5.45
CA ASN A 221 -11.46 15.35 6.68
C ASN A 221 -10.71 15.84 7.93
N TYR A 222 -9.39 15.66 7.99
CA TYR A 222 -8.54 16.20 9.05
C TYR A 222 -8.62 17.72 9.10
N LEU A 223 -8.51 18.41 7.95
CA LEU A 223 -8.60 19.88 7.87
C LEU A 223 -9.99 20.39 8.28
N ARG A 224 -11.08 19.70 7.92
CA ARG A 224 -12.44 20.07 8.37
C ARG A 224 -12.57 20.03 9.90
N LYS A 225 -11.86 19.12 10.57
CA LYS A 225 -11.90 18.95 12.03
C LYS A 225 -10.96 19.90 12.77
N HIS A 226 -9.79 20.22 12.19
CA HIS A 226 -8.70 20.91 12.90
C HIS A 226 -8.36 22.29 12.32
N GLY A 227 -8.96 22.68 11.20
CA GLY A 227 -8.63 23.90 10.46
C GLY A 227 -7.44 23.73 9.51
N GLU A 228 -7.16 24.80 8.76
CA GLU A 228 -6.04 24.87 7.81
C GLU A 228 -4.68 24.87 8.53
N GLU A 229 -3.71 24.17 7.94
CA GLU A 229 -2.33 24.17 8.42
C GLU A 229 -1.57 25.41 7.95
N LYS A 230 -0.55 25.82 8.72
CA LYS A 230 0.38 26.86 8.28
C LYS A 230 1.16 26.39 7.06
N ARG A 231 1.38 27.31 6.11
CA ARG A 231 2.28 27.09 4.96
C ARG A 231 3.69 26.78 5.45
N ILE A 232 4.40 25.96 4.68
CA ILE A 232 5.81 25.63 4.96
C ILE A 232 6.65 26.88 4.67
N LYS A 233 7.51 27.26 5.61
CA LYS A 233 8.40 28.40 5.44
C LYS A 233 9.40 28.14 4.32
N GLY A 234 9.50 29.05 3.35
CA GLY A 234 10.34 28.92 2.16
C GLY A 234 9.71 28.13 1.01
N LEU A 235 8.44 27.71 1.15
CA LEU A 235 7.63 27.05 0.11
C LEU A 235 6.19 27.63 0.11
N GLU A 236 6.03 28.89 0.50
CA GLU A 236 4.72 29.54 0.64
C GLU A 236 3.96 29.69 -0.68
N GLU A 237 4.64 29.57 -1.82
CA GLU A 237 4.03 29.50 -3.14
C GLU A 237 3.16 28.25 -3.34
N TYR A 238 3.39 27.19 -2.56
CA TYR A 238 2.59 25.97 -2.59
C TYR A 238 1.54 25.95 -1.47
N ASN A 239 0.30 25.68 -1.83
CA ASN A 239 -0.75 25.41 -0.86
C ASN A 239 -0.63 24.00 -0.26
N ASN A 240 -1.33 23.72 0.84
CA ASN A 240 -1.17 22.47 1.58
C ASN A 240 -1.68 21.25 0.77
N GLU A 241 -2.62 21.43 -0.15
CA GLU A 241 -3.05 20.37 -1.07
C GLU A 241 -1.95 20.08 -2.10
N GLN A 242 -1.29 21.10 -2.64
CA GLN A 242 -0.11 20.93 -3.48
C GLN A 242 1.03 20.25 -2.71
N ILE A 243 1.27 20.65 -1.45
CA ILE A 243 2.25 20.00 -0.56
C ILE A 243 1.90 18.52 -0.33
N PHE A 244 0.62 18.16 -0.19
CA PHE A 244 0.21 16.75 -0.09
C PHE A 244 0.66 15.95 -1.32
N PHE A 245 0.36 16.44 -2.52
CA PHE A 245 0.72 15.73 -3.76
C PHE A 245 2.23 15.73 -4.02
N LEU A 246 2.94 16.80 -3.64
CA LEU A 246 4.41 16.84 -3.67
C LEU A 246 5.01 15.84 -2.67
N GLY A 247 4.41 15.71 -1.47
CA GLY A 247 4.81 14.71 -0.48
C GLY A 247 4.65 13.27 -0.99
N TYR A 248 3.55 12.99 -1.69
CA TYR A 248 3.37 11.71 -2.37
C TYR A 248 4.41 11.49 -3.47
N ALA A 249 4.67 12.48 -4.33
CA ALA A 249 5.67 12.34 -5.37
C ALA A 249 7.10 12.14 -4.81
N LEU A 250 7.42 12.78 -3.68
CA LEU A 250 8.74 12.75 -3.05
C LEU A 250 9.16 11.33 -2.62
N ILE A 251 8.23 10.53 -2.08
CA ILE A 251 8.56 9.17 -1.60
C ILE A 251 8.92 8.20 -2.75
N TRP A 252 8.65 8.59 -4.00
CA TRP A 252 8.95 7.82 -5.21
C TRP A 252 10.13 8.39 -6.01
N CYS A 253 10.85 9.39 -5.48
CA CYS A 253 12.05 9.90 -6.13
C CYS A 253 13.14 8.80 -6.15
N GLY A 254 13.43 8.26 -7.33
CA GLY A 254 14.43 7.24 -7.55
C GLY A 254 14.78 7.08 -9.02
N HIS A 255 15.82 6.30 -9.29
CA HIS A 255 16.16 5.86 -10.64
C HIS A 255 16.80 4.47 -10.58
N ALA A 256 16.65 3.71 -11.65
CA ALA A 256 17.28 2.41 -11.81
C ALA A 256 18.32 2.45 -12.95
N THR A 257 19.29 1.54 -12.89
CA THR A 257 20.15 1.27 -14.06
C THR A 257 19.31 0.64 -15.17
N HIS A 258 19.82 0.68 -16.41
CA HIS A 258 19.11 0.14 -17.58
C HIS A 258 18.72 -1.34 -17.38
N ASP A 259 19.65 -2.19 -16.98
CA ASP A 259 19.41 -3.61 -16.77
C ASP A 259 18.44 -3.87 -15.61
N ALA A 260 18.53 -3.09 -14.52
CA ALA A 260 17.60 -3.18 -13.40
C ALA A 260 16.18 -2.78 -13.81
N MET A 261 16.04 -1.74 -14.65
CA MET A 261 14.74 -1.32 -15.19
C MET A 261 14.15 -2.39 -16.11
N ILE A 262 14.95 -3.04 -16.97
CA ILE A 262 14.49 -4.18 -17.77
C ILE A 262 14.01 -5.32 -16.87
N ASN A 263 14.79 -5.67 -15.84
CA ASN A 263 14.39 -6.72 -14.90
C ASN A 263 13.08 -6.37 -14.17
N LEU A 264 12.94 -5.13 -13.70
CA LEU A 264 11.71 -4.63 -13.06
C LEU A 264 10.50 -4.81 -13.97
N LEU A 265 10.59 -4.38 -15.23
CA LEU A 265 9.49 -4.48 -16.20
C LEU A 265 9.04 -5.92 -16.51
N LEU A 266 9.93 -6.90 -16.32
CA LEU A 266 9.67 -8.31 -16.60
C LEU A 266 9.22 -9.10 -15.38
N THR A 267 9.57 -8.67 -14.16
CA THR A 267 9.45 -9.49 -12.95
C THR A 267 8.71 -8.85 -11.80
N ASP A 268 8.68 -7.51 -11.73
CA ASP A 268 8.08 -6.78 -10.62
C ASP A 268 6.57 -6.57 -10.88
N SER A 269 5.75 -6.75 -9.84
CA SER A 269 4.34 -6.39 -9.87
C SER A 269 4.13 -4.88 -9.77
N HIS A 270 5.13 -4.10 -9.38
CA HIS A 270 5.03 -2.66 -9.30
C HIS A 270 5.36 -2.00 -10.65
N SER A 271 4.61 -0.95 -10.98
CA SER A 271 5.01 -0.05 -12.06
C SER A 271 6.30 0.71 -11.69
N PRO A 272 7.11 1.14 -12.68
CA PRO A 272 8.22 2.06 -12.43
C PRO A 272 7.77 3.32 -11.67
N GLU A 273 8.63 3.84 -10.80
CA GLU A 273 8.30 4.84 -9.78
C GLU A 273 7.71 6.13 -10.39
N ASN A 274 8.26 6.58 -11.53
CA ASN A 274 7.75 7.76 -12.23
C ASN A 274 6.32 7.57 -12.75
N PHE A 275 5.92 6.35 -13.11
CA PHE A 275 4.54 6.04 -13.52
C PHE A 275 3.62 5.87 -12.32
N ARG A 276 4.12 5.33 -11.19
CA ARG A 276 3.39 5.33 -9.91
C ARG A 276 3.07 6.76 -9.45
N VAL A 277 3.91 7.75 -9.76
CA VAL A 277 3.55 9.15 -9.53
C VAL A 277 2.61 9.67 -10.60
N ASN A 278 3.07 9.73 -11.86
CA ASN A 278 2.41 10.53 -12.88
C ASN A 278 1.03 9.99 -13.27
N GLN A 279 0.88 8.66 -13.37
CA GLN A 279 -0.41 8.07 -13.77
C GLN A 279 -1.44 8.11 -12.65
N VAL A 280 -0.99 7.87 -11.42
CA VAL A 280 -1.87 7.97 -10.25
C VAL A 280 -2.38 9.39 -10.11
N LEU A 281 -1.50 10.38 -10.17
CA LEU A 281 -1.88 11.79 -10.05
C LEU A 281 -2.71 12.30 -11.23
N ALA A 282 -2.45 11.82 -12.46
CA ALA A 282 -3.28 12.13 -13.63
C ALA A 282 -4.72 11.59 -13.50
N ASN A 283 -4.91 10.51 -12.74
CA ASN A 283 -6.24 9.97 -12.42
C ASN A 283 -6.95 10.73 -11.28
N GLN A 284 -6.27 11.63 -10.55
CA GLN A 284 -6.87 12.41 -9.46
C GLN A 284 -7.40 13.79 -9.92
N PRO A 285 -8.72 14.04 -9.96
CA PRO A 285 -9.27 15.37 -10.23
C PRO A 285 -8.75 16.47 -9.32
N GLU A 286 -8.56 16.10 -8.07
CA GLU A 286 -8.12 16.99 -7.02
C GLU A 286 -6.68 17.46 -7.26
N PHE A 287 -5.82 16.62 -7.84
CA PHE A 287 -4.47 17.02 -8.29
C PHE A 287 -4.55 18.07 -9.38
N ALA A 288 -5.29 17.79 -10.46
CA ALA A 288 -5.44 18.72 -11.58
C ALA A 288 -6.05 20.07 -11.13
N THR A 289 -6.95 20.04 -10.14
CA THR A 289 -7.54 21.23 -9.53
C THR A 289 -6.50 22.01 -8.71
N ALA A 290 -5.75 21.33 -7.83
CA ALA A 290 -4.76 21.95 -6.97
C ALA A 290 -3.61 22.62 -7.75
N PHE A 291 -3.24 22.06 -8.91
CA PHE A 291 -2.20 22.60 -9.79
C PHE A 291 -2.75 23.36 -11.02
N GLN A 292 -4.07 23.53 -11.12
CA GLN A 292 -4.72 24.24 -12.23
C GLN A 292 -4.31 23.71 -13.62
N CYS A 293 -4.16 22.40 -13.75
CA CYS A 293 -3.76 21.77 -15.01
C CYS A 293 -4.85 21.91 -16.07
N ALA A 294 -4.50 22.35 -17.29
CA ALA A 294 -5.45 22.45 -18.38
C ALA A 294 -5.97 21.08 -18.85
N VAL A 295 -7.25 20.98 -19.19
CA VAL A 295 -7.89 19.74 -19.66
C VAL A 295 -7.19 19.24 -20.93
N GLY A 296 -6.91 17.94 -21.00
CA GLY A 296 -6.23 17.29 -22.12
C GLY A 296 -4.70 17.32 -22.03
N THR A 297 -4.13 17.96 -21.01
CA THR A 297 -2.69 17.83 -20.72
C THR A 297 -2.36 16.44 -20.16
N PRO A 298 -1.11 15.97 -20.21
CA PRO A 298 -0.73 14.65 -19.68
C PRO A 298 -1.14 14.42 -18.22
N MET A 299 -1.12 15.46 -17.40
CA MET A 299 -1.50 15.42 -15.98
C MET A 299 -2.96 15.80 -15.70
N ASN A 300 -3.76 16.06 -16.73
CA ASN A 300 -5.21 16.24 -16.63
C ASN A 300 -5.90 15.65 -17.89
N PRO A 301 -5.83 14.32 -18.07
CA PRO A 301 -6.46 13.65 -19.20
C PRO A 301 -8.00 13.74 -19.08
N VAL A 302 -8.67 13.69 -20.24
CA VAL A 302 -10.14 13.71 -20.32
C VAL A 302 -10.73 12.42 -19.74
N GLU A 303 -10.11 11.28 -20.04
CA GLU A 303 -10.48 9.97 -19.52
C GLU A 303 -9.57 9.61 -18.35
N ARG A 304 -10.18 9.13 -17.26
CA ARG A 304 -9.47 8.71 -16.04
C ARG A 304 -9.95 7.35 -15.59
N CYS A 305 -9.03 6.58 -15.04
CA CYS A 305 -9.35 5.27 -14.49
C CYS A 305 -9.55 5.37 -12.98
N ALA A 306 -10.65 4.77 -12.49
CA ALA A 306 -10.93 4.67 -11.07
C ALA A 306 -11.66 3.36 -10.76
N VAL A 307 -11.19 2.69 -9.71
CA VAL A 307 -11.81 1.48 -9.15
C VAL A 307 -12.43 1.82 -7.79
N TRP A 308 -11.60 2.10 -6.80
CA TRP A 308 -11.97 2.51 -5.44
C TRP A 308 -12.03 4.04 -5.31
#